data_AF-A0A353V7B2-F1
#
_entry.id   AF-A0A353V7B2-F1
#
_cell.length_a   1.000
_cell.length_b   1.000
_cell.length_c   1.000
_cell.angle_alpha   90.00
_cell.angle_beta   90.00
_cell.angle_gamma   90.00
#
_symmetry.space_group_name_H-M   'P 1'
#
loop_
_entity.id
_entity.type
_entity.pdbx_description
1 polymer ?
#
loop_
_entity_poly.entity_id
_entity_poly.type
_entity_poly.pdbx_seq_one_letter_code
_entity_poly.pdbx_strand_id
1 'polypeptide(L)'
;MAPRRFTLIDDGRLLEVEEAEGLALAERARAGGRPVALDPEERAAYLGIPASERAGPLAALEAPDFTLPDLEGRPHSLAAHRGRKVLLVAYASW
;
A
#
# COMPACT_ATOMS: atom_id res chain seq x y z
N MET A 1 -1.32 5.14 -32.86
CA MET A 1 -1.20 4.00 -31.92
C MET A 1 -1.97 4.38 -30.66
N ALA A 2 -2.80 3.49 -30.12
CA ALA A 2 -3.54 3.81 -28.91
C ALA A 2 -2.57 3.91 -27.71
N PRO A 3 -2.79 4.85 -26.78
CA PRO A 3 -2.00 4.95 -25.56
C PRO A 3 -2.01 3.63 -24.77
N ARG A 4 -0.84 3.25 -24.24
CA ARG A 4 -0.71 2.05 -23.40
C ARG A 4 -0.96 2.44 -21.95
N ARG A 5 -2.04 1.90 -21.39
CA ARG A 5 -2.39 2.09 -19.98
C ARG A 5 -1.43 1.35 -19.06
N PHE A 6 -1.17 1.95 -17.91
CA PHE A 6 -0.33 1.48 -16.83
C PHE A 6 -1.04 1.72 -15.49
N THR A 7 -1.07 0.71 -14.64
CA THR A 7 -1.72 0.76 -13.34
C THR A 7 -0.72 1.23 -12.28
N LEU A 8 -0.96 2.39 -11.71
CA LEU A 8 -0.14 2.93 -10.63
C LEU A 8 -0.93 2.90 -9.31
N ILE A 9 -0.37 2.28 -8.29
CA ILE A 9 -0.90 2.32 -6.93
C ILE A 9 -0.02 3.25 -6.11
N ASP A 10 -0.50 4.45 -5.80
CA ASP A 10 0.21 5.46 -5.03
C ASP A 10 -0.41 5.60 -3.64
N ASP A 11 0.27 5.09 -2.62
CA ASP A 11 -0.23 5.08 -1.24
C ASP A 11 -1.66 4.51 -1.11
N GLY A 12 -1.89 3.38 -1.77
CA GLY A 12 -3.20 2.69 -1.79
C GLY A 12 -4.24 3.30 -2.74
N ARG A 13 -3.93 4.38 -3.46
CA ARG A 13 -4.79 4.92 -4.50
C ARG A 13 -4.47 4.30 -5.85
N LEU A 14 -5.47 3.66 -6.47
CA LEU A 14 -5.39 3.15 -7.83
C LEU A 14 -5.53 4.29 -8.84
N LEU A 15 -4.55 4.42 -9.74
CA LEU A 15 -4.52 5.36 -10.84
C LEU A 15 -4.24 4.61 -12.14
N GLU A 16 -4.92 5.01 -13.21
CA GLU A 16 -4.65 4.55 -14.57
C GLU A 16 -3.98 5.70 -15.31
N VAL A 17 -2.72 5.50 -15.72
CA VAL A 17 -1.90 6.52 -16.39
C VAL A 17 -1.33 5.97 -17.68
N GLU A 18 -0.73 6.84 -18.48
CA GLU A 18 0.09 6.42 -19.61
C GLU A 18 1.33 5.68 -19.13
N GLU A 19 1.78 4.66 -19.86
CA GLU A 19 2.95 3.85 -19.52
C GLU A 19 4.21 4.68 -19.29
N ALA A 20 4.49 5.66 -20.16
CA ALA A 20 5.64 6.54 -19.99
C ALA A 20 5.54 7.39 -18.71
N GLU A 21 4.33 7.84 -18.35
CA GLU A 21 4.08 8.60 -17.13
C GLU A 21 4.21 7.72 -15.88
N GLY A 22 3.62 6.53 -15.89
CA GLY A 22 3.71 5.56 -14.79
C GLY A 22 5.15 5.18 -14.47
N LEU A 23 5.95 4.89 -15.50
CA LEU A 23 7.38 4.61 -15.34
C LEU A 23 8.16 5.83 -14.80
N ALA A 24 7.88 7.03 -15.31
CA ALA A 24 8.53 8.25 -14.82
C ALA A 24 8.17 8.55 -13.36
N LEU A 25 6.93 8.31 -12.94
CA LEU A 25 6.48 8.44 -11.56
C LEU A 25 7.16 7.42 -10.64
N ALA A 26 7.28 6.17 -11.09
CA ALA A 26 7.99 5.12 -10.35
C ALA A 26 9.48 5.45 -10.16
N GLU A 27 10.17 5.91 -11.20
CA GLU A 27 11.58 6.31 -11.11
C GLU A 27 11.77 7.52 -10.20
N ARG A 28 10.90 8.54 -10.31
CA ARG A 28 10.92 9.70 -9.40
C ARG A 28 10.70 9.30 -7.95
N ALA A 29 9.75 8.41 -7.67
CA ALA A 29 9.49 7.91 -6.33
C ALA A 29 10.71 7.17 -5.76
N ARG A 30 11.33 6.30 -6.56
CA ARG A 30 12.55 5.58 -6.19
C ARG A 30 13.70 6.54 -5.90
N ALA A 31 13.93 7.54 -6.77
CA ALA A 31 14.94 8.57 -6.57
C ALA A 31 14.69 9.40 -5.30
N GLY A 32 13.42 9.62 -4.96
CA GLY A 32 13.00 10.25 -3.70
C GLY A 32 13.09 9.35 -2.46
N GLY A 33 13.63 8.14 -2.57
CA GLY A 33 13.78 7.20 -1.45
C GLY A 33 12.48 6.51 -1.02
N ARG A 34 11.43 6.58 -1.84
CA ARG A 34 10.20 5.82 -1.62
C ARG A 34 10.44 4.35 -2.01
N PRO A 35 9.87 3.38 -1.27
CA PRO A 35 9.86 1.98 -1.70
C PRO A 35 8.99 1.85 -2.95
N VAL A 36 9.51 1.21 -4.00
CA VAL A 36 8.82 1.01 -5.28
C VAL A 36 8.89 -0.46 -5.68
N ALA A 37 7.73 -1.07 -5.88
CA ALA A 37 7.60 -2.34 -6.59
C ALA A 37 7.11 -2.04 -8.00
N LEU A 38 7.82 -2.53 -9.01
CA LEU A 38 7.51 -2.30 -10.43
C LEU A 38 7.45 -3.64 -11.14
N ASP A 39 6.38 -3.87 -11.89
CA ASP A 39 6.20 -4.98 -12.81
C ASP A 39 5.98 -4.42 -14.23
N PRO A 40 7.04 -4.38 -15.05
CA PRO A 40 6.93 -3.89 -16.42
C PRO A 40 6.08 -4.78 -17.34
N GLU A 41 6.01 -6.09 -17.08
CA GLU A 41 5.26 -7.03 -17.92
C GLU A 41 3.75 -6.84 -17.70
N GLU A 42 3.35 -6.70 -16.45
CA GLU A 42 1.97 -6.39 -16.07
C GLU A 42 1.63 -4.89 -16.19
N ARG A 43 2.61 -4.05 -16.51
CA ARG A 43 2.48 -2.58 -16.60
C ARG A 43 1.87 -2.00 -15.32
N ALA A 44 2.43 -2.41 -14.19
CA ALA A 44 1.96 -1.99 -12.87
C ALA A 44 3.11 -1.53 -11.97
N ALA A 45 2.86 -0.52 -11.14
CA ALA A 45 3.77 -0.17 -10.05
C ALA A 45 3.03 0.19 -8.77
N TYR A 46 3.62 -0.16 -7.64
CA TYR A 46 3.23 0.29 -6.32
C TYR A 46 4.28 1.24 -5.75
N LEU A 47 3.85 2.45 -5.38
CA LEU A 47 4.66 3.47 -4.73
C LEU A 47 4.27 3.54 -3.25
N GLY A 48 5.11 2.99 -2.38
CA GLY A 48 4.87 3.03 -0.95
C GLY A 48 5.27 4.37 -0.32
N ILE A 49 4.96 4.52 0.96
CA ILE A 49 5.28 5.72 1.74
C ILE A 49 6.77 5.76 2.14
N PRO A 50 7.40 6.96 2.13
CA PRO A 50 8.78 7.14 2.57
C PRO A 50 9.03 6.58 3.98
N ALA A 51 10.27 6.17 4.25
CA ALA A 51 10.65 5.69 5.59
C ALA A 51 10.46 6.79 6.67
N SER A 52 10.68 8.05 6.33
CA SER A 52 10.49 9.19 7.23
C SER A 52 9.03 9.37 7.65
N GLU A 53 8.07 9.17 6.74
CA GLU A 53 6.64 9.22 7.05
C GLU A 53 6.20 8.02 7.90
N ARG A 54 6.80 6.84 7.67
CA ARG A 54 6.57 5.65 8.51
C ARG A 54 7.13 5.79 9.92
N ALA A 55 8.16 6.61 10.13
CA ALA A 55 8.89 6.69 11.39
C ALA A 55 8.02 7.21 12.55
N GLY A 56 7.14 8.18 12.30
CA GLY A 56 6.26 8.77 13.33
C GLY A 56 5.32 7.73 13.97
N PRO A 57 4.45 7.07 13.19
CA PRO A 57 3.56 6.03 13.71
C PRO A 57 4.29 4.87 14.39
N LEU A 58 5.44 4.44 13.84
CA LEU A 58 6.26 3.40 14.45
C LEU A 58 6.82 3.83 15.81
N ALA A 59 7.27 5.08 15.95
CA ALA A 59 7.77 5.62 17.21
C ALA A 59 6.67 5.82 18.26
N ALA A 60 5.44 6.11 17.85
CA ALA A 60 4.29 6.23 18.75
C ALA A 60 3.91 4.89 19.40
N LEU A 61 4.27 3.75 18.78
CA LEU A 61 3.87 2.40 19.19
C LEU A 61 2.34 2.23 19.28
N GLU A 62 1.59 3.12 18.66
CA GLU A 62 0.14 3.05 18.55
C GLU A 62 -0.23 2.33 17.27
N ALA A 63 -0.85 1.15 17.40
CA ALA A 63 -1.40 0.46 16.26
C ALA A 63 -2.58 1.28 15.69
N PRO A 64 -2.60 1.57 14.36
CA PRO A 64 -3.72 2.23 13.73
C PRO A 64 -4.96 1.34 13.81
N ASP A 65 -6.11 1.95 14.07
CA ASP A 65 -7.38 1.20 14.02
C ASP A 65 -7.77 0.93 12.57
N PHE A 66 -8.35 -0.24 12.33
CA PHE A 66 -8.89 -0.66 11.05
C PHE A 66 -10.05 -1.61 11.28
N THR A 67 -10.95 -1.68 10.30
CA THR A 67 -12.09 -2.60 10.31
C THR A 67 -12.01 -3.51 9.09
N LEU A 68 -12.00 -4.82 9.32
CA LEU A 68 -12.04 -5.83 8.26
C LEU A 68 -13.25 -6.75 8.44
N PRO A 69 -13.86 -7.23 7.35
CA PRO A 69 -14.90 -8.25 7.43
C PRO A 69 -14.30 -9.62 7.81
N ASP A 70 -15.04 -10.42 8.59
CA ASP A 70 -14.80 -11.86 8.70
C ASP A 70 -15.35 -12.63 7.49
N LEU A 71 -15.28 -13.96 7.54
CA LEU A 71 -15.76 -14.84 6.47
C LEU A 71 -17.29 -14.74 6.26
N GLU A 72 -18.03 -14.34 7.29
CA GLU A 72 -19.47 -14.08 7.21
C GLU A 72 -19.78 -12.62 6.84
N GLY A 73 -18.77 -11.82 6.50
CA GLY A 73 -18.91 -10.42 6.12
C GLY A 73 -19.15 -9.46 7.30
N ARG A 74 -19.07 -9.94 8.55
CA ARG A 74 -19.30 -9.11 9.72
C ARG A 74 -18.07 -8.23 9.99
N PRO A 75 -18.25 -6.94 10.27
CA PRO A 75 -17.13 -6.04 10.52
C PRO A 75 -16.50 -6.32 11.90
N HIS A 76 -15.17 -6.42 11.93
CA HIS A 76 -14.36 -6.47 13.14
C HIS A 76 -13.32 -5.36 13.12
N SER A 77 -13.31 -4.54 14.17
CA SER A 77 -12.33 -3.45 14.33
C SER A 77 -11.21 -3.83 15.29
N LEU A 78 -9.97 -3.40 15.01
CA LEU A 78 -8.84 -3.63 15.93
C LEU A 78 -9.12 -3.04 17.32
N ALA A 79 -9.75 -1.86 17.39
CA ALA A 79 -10.12 -1.21 18.64
C ALA A 79 -11.05 -2.04 19.54
N ALA A 80 -11.84 -2.97 18.97
CA ALA A 80 -12.67 -3.89 19.76
C ALA A 80 -11.83 -4.86 20.63
N HIS A 81 -10.52 -4.96 20.38
CA HIS A 81 -9.59 -5.79 21.14
C HIS A 81 -8.74 -5.01 22.16
N ARG A 82 -9.00 -3.72 22.39
CA ARG A 82 -8.31 -2.94 23.44
C ARG A 82 -8.39 -3.64 24.81
N GLY A 83 -7.32 -3.48 25.60
CA GLY A 83 -7.18 -4.13 26.92
C GLY A 83 -6.73 -5.59 26.88
N ARG A 84 -6.51 -6.17 25.70
CA ARG A 84 -6.01 -7.55 25.51
C ARG A 84 -4.67 -7.54 24.77
N LYS A 85 -3.86 -8.58 24.99
CA LYS A 85 -2.71 -8.86 24.10
C LYS A 85 -3.26 -9.41 22.78
N VAL A 86 -2.88 -8.78 21.67
CA VAL A 86 -3.35 -9.12 20.33
C VAL A 86 -2.15 -9.41 19.45
N LEU A 87 -2.20 -10.51 18.69
CA LEU A 87 -1.27 -10.82 17.61
C LEU A 87 -1.97 -10.57 16.28
N LEU A 88 -1.40 -9.72 15.44
CA LEU A 88 -1.86 -9.52 14.06
C LEU A 88 -1.00 -10.35 13.12
N VAL A 89 -1.65 -11.16 12.28
CA VAL A 89 -1.00 -11.98 11.25
C VAL A 89 -1.49 -11.53 9.88
N ALA A 90 -0.62 -10.85 9.13
CA ALA A 90 -0.85 -10.56 7.72
C ALA A 90 -0.32 -11.75 6.90
N TYR A 91 -1.22 -12.44 6.19
CA TYR A 91 -0.92 -13.66 5.45
C TYR A 91 -1.57 -13.63 4.08
N ALA A 92 -0.96 -14.33 3.13
CA ALA A 92 -1.53 -14.61 1.83
C ALA A 92 -1.13 -16.05 1.40
N SER A 93 -2.03 -16.78 0.73
CA SER A 93 -1.86 -18.21 0.44
C SER A 93 -1.11 -18.53 -0.85
N TRP A 94 -0.52 -17.53 -1.48
CA TRP A 94 0.09 -17.61 -2.80
C TRP A 94 1.62 -17.57 -2.70
#